data_AF-A0AAU7D6C7-F1
#
_entry.id   AF-A0AAU7D6C7-F1
#
_cell.length_a   1.000
_cell.length_b   1.000
_cell.length_c   1.000
_cell.angle_alpha   90.00
_cell.angle_beta   90.00
_cell.angle_gamma   90.00
#
_symmetry.space_group_name_H-M   'P 1'
#
loop_
_entity.id
_entity.type
_entity.pdbx_description
1 polymer ?
#
loop_
_entity_poly.entity_id
_entity_poly.type
_entity_poly.pdbx_seq_one_letter_code
_entity_poly.pdbx_strand_id
1 'polypeptide(L)'
;MPAQIKHMFVLMMENRSFDHMLGFMKSADYKIEGLDPEDKWNEDSSGNRIFAKPTARNSGDLLPDPHHHFDDVMEQVYGTRAPAAGQAPEMLGFVKNYGELPGCPALGPNIMKCFDPVSVPVLTTLAKEYAVCDQWYSSIPGPTLPNRLYAHCGTSKGRIEMAPEYWGQDFYSIYEELYKWNADSCIFYHDWTGVLTFKNLLKHQNLFFADFSKFAAVCAGEESDVPAYCFIEPRYNPKSGDVDVTHPANDQHPDNDVSAGELLTLRYQETTEKENSMAL
;
A
#
# COMPACT_ATOMS: atom_id res chain seq x y z
N MET A 1 -15.53 25.14 15.53
CA MET A 1 -14.22 24.47 15.51
C MET A 1 -14.47 23.10 14.93
N PRO A 2 -13.73 22.64 13.91
CA PRO A 2 -13.83 21.24 13.51
C PRO A 2 -13.58 20.34 14.73
N ALA A 3 -14.25 19.19 14.78
CA ALA A 3 -14.05 18.22 15.85
C ALA A 3 -12.58 17.82 15.93
N GLN A 4 -12.07 17.68 17.15
CA GLN A 4 -10.70 17.27 17.40
C GLN A 4 -10.58 15.76 17.12
N ILE A 5 -9.59 15.37 16.30
CA ILE A 5 -9.25 13.97 16.08
C ILE A 5 -8.63 13.42 17.37
N LYS A 6 -9.21 12.35 17.91
CA LYS A 6 -8.71 11.65 19.11
C LYS A 6 -7.93 10.38 18.76
N HIS A 7 -8.39 9.66 17.74
CA HIS A 7 -7.81 8.41 17.29
C HIS A 7 -7.46 8.50 15.81
N MET A 8 -6.23 8.15 15.46
CA MET A 8 -5.78 8.06 14.07
C MET A 8 -5.48 6.61 13.75
N PHE A 9 -6.24 6.07 12.81
CA PHE A 9 -6.06 4.70 12.33
C PHE A 9 -5.43 4.72 10.94
N VAL A 10 -4.43 3.88 10.72
CA VAL A 10 -3.67 3.80 9.47
C VAL A 10 -3.65 2.35 9.00
N LEU A 11 -4.42 2.04 7.95
CA LEU A 11 -4.32 0.79 7.22
C LEU A 11 -3.34 0.97 6.05
N MET A 12 -2.23 0.22 6.05
CA MET A 12 -1.22 0.30 5.00
C MET A 12 -1.16 -0.99 4.17
N MET A 13 -1.62 -0.89 2.93
CA MET A 13 -1.60 -1.95 1.91
C MET A 13 -0.27 -1.95 1.13
N GLU A 14 -0.06 -2.94 0.27
CA GLU A 14 1.17 -3.15 -0.52
C GLU A 14 0.95 -2.86 -2.03
N ASN A 15 1.97 -2.26 -2.65
CA ASN A 15 2.41 -2.46 -4.03
C ASN A 15 1.36 -2.31 -5.16
N ARG A 16 0.41 -1.38 -5.02
CA ARG A 16 -0.50 -0.96 -6.10
C ARG A 16 -0.37 0.53 -6.38
N SER A 17 -0.29 0.92 -7.65
CA SER A 17 -0.31 2.32 -8.04
C SER A 17 -1.73 2.90 -7.96
N PHE A 18 -1.81 4.23 -7.85
CA PHE A 18 -3.07 4.95 -7.87
C PHE A 18 -3.89 4.62 -9.12
N ASP A 19 -3.28 4.70 -10.30
CA ASP A 19 -3.93 4.41 -11.59
C ASP A 19 -4.45 2.98 -11.67
N HIS A 20 -3.72 2.02 -11.11
CA HIS A 20 -4.11 0.62 -11.10
C HIS A 20 -5.41 0.38 -10.32
N MET A 21 -5.63 1.12 -9.22
CA MET A 21 -6.79 0.92 -8.32
C MET A 21 -7.94 1.89 -8.60
N LEU A 22 -7.64 3.18 -8.77
CA LEU A 22 -8.63 4.27 -8.82
C LEU A 22 -8.58 5.06 -10.12
N GLY A 23 -7.63 4.79 -11.02
CA GLY A 23 -7.43 5.57 -12.25
C GLY A 23 -8.71 5.67 -13.10
N PHE A 24 -9.49 4.60 -13.19
CA PHE A 24 -10.73 4.58 -13.98
C PHE A 24 -11.97 5.09 -13.22
N MET A 25 -11.82 5.68 -12.04
CA MET A 25 -12.93 6.38 -11.36
C MET A 25 -13.24 7.75 -11.95
N LYS A 26 -12.31 8.32 -12.73
CA LYS A 26 -12.49 9.63 -13.38
C LYS A 26 -13.73 9.62 -14.25
N SER A 27 -14.65 10.54 -13.98
CA SER A 27 -15.89 10.71 -14.74
C SER A 27 -16.34 12.16 -14.71
N ALA A 28 -17.40 12.49 -15.44
CA ALA A 28 -17.99 13.83 -15.39
C ALA A 28 -18.50 14.20 -13.98
N ASP A 29 -18.95 13.21 -13.21
CA ASP A 29 -19.57 13.38 -11.90
C ASP A 29 -18.60 13.16 -10.72
N TYR A 30 -17.41 12.59 -10.99
CA TYR A 30 -16.39 12.36 -9.97
C TYR A 30 -15.02 12.79 -10.51
N LYS A 31 -14.58 13.96 -10.02
CA LYS A 31 -13.31 14.59 -10.42
C LYS A 31 -12.18 14.04 -9.57
N ILE A 32 -11.22 13.42 -10.23
CA ILE A 32 -10.00 12.88 -9.63
C ILE A 32 -8.90 12.90 -10.71
N GLU A 33 -7.63 12.97 -10.32
CA GLU A 33 -6.45 12.81 -11.20
C GLU A 33 -6.29 11.38 -11.73
N GLY A 34 -7.34 10.87 -12.38
CA GLY A 34 -7.37 9.54 -12.99
C GLY A 34 -7.05 9.52 -14.49
N LEU A 35 -7.35 8.38 -15.10
CA LEU A 35 -6.99 8.03 -16.46
C LEU A 35 -8.07 8.43 -17.47
N ASP A 36 -7.63 8.95 -18.61
CA ASP A 36 -8.43 8.96 -19.83
C ASP A 36 -8.04 7.72 -20.67
N PRO A 37 -8.97 6.80 -21.00
CA PRO A 37 -8.67 5.50 -21.61
C PRO A 37 -7.86 5.54 -22.91
N GLU A 38 -7.88 6.68 -23.62
CA GLU A 38 -7.23 6.84 -24.92
C GLU A 38 -5.89 7.60 -24.83
N ASP A 39 -5.51 8.12 -23.66
CA ASP A 39 -4.36 9.02 -23.53
C ASP A 39 -3.11 8.34 -22.95
N LYS A 40 -3.28 7.39 -22.01
CA LYS A 40 -2.14 6.74 -21.34
C LYS A 40 -1.77 5.41 -21.97
N TRP A 41 -0.55 5.34 -22.49
CA TRP A 41 -0.01 4.15 -23.15
C TRP A 41 1.48 3.96 -22.87
N ASN A 42 1.96 2.74 -23.07
CA ASN A 42 3.37 2.36 -23.10
C ASN A 42 3.65 1.53 -24.35
N GLU A 43 4.91 1.41 -24.75
CA GLU A 43 5.29 0.63 -25.93
C GLU A 43 5.75 -0.78 -25.53
N ASP A 44 5.33 -1.80 -26.27
CA ASP A 44 5.89 -3.15 -26.12
C ASP A 44 7.24 -3.32 -26.84
N SER A 45 7.86 -4.49 -26.74
CA SER A 45 9.15 -4.78 -27.40
C SER A 45 9.09 -4.80 -28.94
N SER A 46 7.88 -4.79 -29.52
CA SER A 46 7.64 -4.80 -30.96
C SER A 46 7.24 -3.42 -31.51
N GLY A 47 7.17 -2.39 -30.66
CA GLY A 47 6.76 -1.04 -31.05
C GLY A 47 5.25 -0.80 -30.99
N ASN A 48 4.45 -1.74 -30.47
CA ASN A 48 3.00 -1.55 -30.37
C ASN A 48 2.65 -0.72 -29.13
N ARG A 49 1.68 0.18 -29.28
CA ARG A 49 1.11 0.93 -28.15
C ARG A 49 0.16 0.05 -27.36
N ILE A 50 0.45 -0.09 -26.07
CA ILE A 50 -0.40 -0.74 -25.08
C ILE A 50 -1.02 0.34 -24.21
N PHE A 51 -2.33 0.51 -24.33
CA PHE A 51 -3.11 1.49 -23.57
C PHE A 51 -3.55 0.93 -22.22
N ALA A 52 -3.67 1.82 -21.23
CA ALA A 52 -4.30 1.48 -19.96
C ALA A 52 -5.75 1.06 -20.18
N LYS A 53 -6.21 -0.01 -19.52
CA LYS A 53 -7.59 -0.53 -19.68
C LYS A 53 -8.20 -1.02 -18.36
N PRO A 54 -9.52 -0.83 -18.14
CA PRO A 54 -10.23 -1.31 -16.96
C PRO A 54 -10.55 -2.80 -17.09
N THR A 55 -9.50 -3.62 -17.17
CA THR A 55 -9.59 -5.07 -17.44
C THR A 55 -8.75 -5.90 -16.48
N ALA A 56 -8.29 -5.31 -15.37
CA ALA A 56 -7.57 -6.05 -14.34
C ALA A 56 -8.48 -7.11 -13.72
N ARG A 57 -7.90 -8.27 -13.48
CA ARG A 57 -8.47 -9.35 -12.67
C ARG A 57 -7.99 -9.17 -11.24
N ASN A 58 -8.74 -9.73 -10.29
CA ASN A 58 -8.36 -9.68 -8.88
C ASN A 58 -7.02 -10.37 -8.59
N SER A 59 -6.63 -11.34 -9.43
CA SER A 59 -5.35 -12.05 -9.43
C SER A 59 -5.05 -12.65 -10.81
N GLY A 60 -3.84 -13.16 -11.00
CA GLY A 60 -3.30 -13.81 -12.18
C GLY A 60 -2.74 -12.88 -13.26
N ASP A 61 -2.84 -11.55 -13.12
CA ASP A 61 -2.35 -10.60 -14.12
C ASP A 61 -0.87 -10.25 -13.95
N LEU A 62 -0.40 -10.19 -12.71
CA LEU A 62 0.93 -9.69 -12.33
C LEU A 62 1.74 -10.80 -11.66
N LEU A 63 1.82 -11.95 -12.32
CA LEU A 63 2.63 -13.10 -11.94
C LEU A 63 3.61 -13.42 -13.08
N PRO A 64 4.93 -13.24 -12.90
CA PRO A 64 5.64 -12.87 -11.66
C PRO A 64 5.38 -11.43 -11.18
N ASP A 65 5.70 -11.15 -9.92
CA ASP A 65 5.64 -9.80 -9.32
C ASP A 65 6.38 -8.76 -10.17
N PRO A 66 5.78 -7.60 -10.50
CA PRO A 66 6.47 -6.54 -11.22
C PRO A 66 7.69 -6.04 -10.46
N HIS A 67 8.76 -5.70 -11.18
CA HIS A 67 9.91 -5.09 -10.53
C HIS A 67 9.53 -3.76 -9.87
N HIS A 68 9.89 -3.60 -8.59
CA HIS A 68 9.66 -2.40 -7.79
C HIS A 68 10.90 -1.94 -7.03
N HIS A 69 12.07 -2.47 -7.38
CA HIS A 69 13.34 -1.92 -6.89
C HIS A 69 13.61 -0.53 -7.47
N PHE A 70 14.45 0.24 -6.78
CA PHE A 70 14.75 1.63 -7.15
C PHE A 70 15.14 1.77 -8.63
N ASP A 71 16.13 1.02 -9.09
CA ASP A 71 16.61 1.09 -10.47
C ASP A 71 15.52 0.74 -11.49
N ASP A 72 14.66 -0.24 -11.20
CA ASP A 72 13.57 -0.63 -12.08
C ASP A 72 12.49 0.47 -12.15
N VAL A 73 12.14 1.08 -11.02
CA VAL A 73 11.19 2.22 -11.02
C VAL A 73 11.80 3.41 -11.77
N MET A 74 13.10 3.66 -11.66
CA MET A 74 13.78 4.69 -12.45
C MET A 74 13.68 4.37 -13.96
N GLU A 75 13.88 3.12 -14.37
CA GLU A 75 13.73 2.68 -15.75
C GLU A 75 12.28 2.81 -16.25
N GLN A 76 11.30 2.45 -15.44
CA GLN A 76 9.88 2.60 -15.77
C GLN A 76 9.48 4.06 -16.02
N VAL A 77 9.94 4.96 -15.14
CA VAL A 77 9.58 6.39 -15.14
C VAL A 77 10.39 7.19 -16.17
N TYR A 78 11.69 6.92 -16.31
CA TYR A 78 12.63 7.73 -17.11
C TYR A 78 13.16 7.02 -18.35
N GLY A 79 12.83 5.75 -18.57
CA GLY A 79 13.37 4.93 -19.66
C GLY A 79 14.82 4.49 -19.43
N THR A 80 15.42 4.76 -18.26
CA THR A 80 16.77 4.36 -17.90
C THR A 80 16.95 4.29 -16.39
N ARG A 81 17.80 3.39 -15.91
CA ARG A 81 18.12 3.20 -14.48
C ARG A 81 18.95 4.35 -13.89
N ALA A 82 19.61 5.15 -14.74
CA ALA A 82 20.49 6.23 -14.32
C ALA A 82 20.18 7.53 -15.08
N PRO A 83 19.01 8.16 -14.84
CA PRO A 83 18.63 9.37 -15.56
C PRO A 83 19.57 10.53 -15.23
N ALA A 84 19.77 11.39 -16.22
CA ALA A 84 20.51 12.63 -15.99
C ALA A 84 19.72 13.57 -15.06
N ALA A 85 20.43 14.42 -14.31
CA ALA A 85 19.78 15.43 -13.47
C ALA A 85 18.86 16.32 -14.32
N GLY A 86 17.58 16.43 -13.93
CA GLY A 86 16.58 17.21 -14.65
C GLY A 86 16.00 16.54 -15.89
N GLN A 87 16.33 15.27 -16.17
CA GLN A 87 15.65 14.48 -17.20
C GLN A 87 14.15 14.42 -16.90
N ALA A 88 13.31 14.61 -17.91
CA ALA A 88 11.86 14.54 -17.75
C ALA A 88 11.41 13.07 -17.58
N PRO A 89 10.44 12.79 -16.70
CA PRO A 89 9.85 11.47 -16.59
C PRO A 89 8.91 11.21 -17.78
N GLU A 90 9.30 10.33 -18.68
CA GLU A 90 8.51 10.00 -19.87
C GLU A 90 7.34 9.06 -19.54
N MET A 91 7.48 8.25 -18.48
CA MET A 91 6.47 7.27 -18.04
C MET A 91 6.20 6.16 -19.10
N LEU A 92 7.19 5.83 -19.93
CA LEU A 92 7.05 4.90 -21.08
C LEU A 92 7.76 3.55 -20.90
N GLY A 93 8.36 3.29 -19.74
CA GLY A 93 9.17 2.09 -19.49
C GLY A 93 8.45 0.89 -18.86
N PHE A 94 7.21 1.05 -18.39
CA PHE A 94 6.48 0.04 -17.61
C PHE A 94 6.30 -1.29 -18.35
N VAL A 95 5.81 -1.27 -19.59
CA VAL A 95 5.55 -2.51 -20.36
C VAL A 95 6.85 -3.25 -20.69
N LYS A 96 7.90 -2.50 -21.07
CA LYS A 96 9.21 -3.08 -21.41
C LYS A 96 9.86 -3.69 -20.17
N ASN A 97 9.95 -2.93 -19.07
CA ASN A 97 10.56 -3.40 -17.83
C ASN A 97 9.83 -4.63 -17.26
N TYR A 98 8.49 -4.67 -17.31
CA TYR A 98 7.74 -5.87 -16.89
C TYR A 98 7.95 -7.06 -17.84
N GLY A 99 8.04 -6.81 -19.17
CA GLY A 99 8.30 -7.84 -20.17
C GLY A 99 9.71 -8.46 -20.12
N GLU A 100 10.64 -7.86 -19.39
CA GLU A 100 12.00 -8.41 -19.20
C GLU A 100 12.06 -9.54 -18.16
N LEU A 101 10.97 -9.75 -17.40
CA LEU A 101 10.91 -10.83 -16.42
C LEU A 101 11.10 -12.21 -17.08
N PRO A 102 11.95 -13.09 -16.50
CA PRO A 102 12.29 -14.37 -17.10
C PRO A 102 11.07 -15.22 -17.48
N GLY A 103 11.00 -15.64 -18.74
CA GLY A 103 9.94 -16.52 -19.25
C GLY A 103 8.61 -15.83 -19.55
N CYS A 104 8.54 -14.50 -19.47
CA CYS A 104 7.29 -13.74 -19.53
C CYS A 104 7.23 -12.51 -20.49
N PRO A 105 7.94 -12.43 -21.64
CA PRO A 105 7.81 -11.27 -22.54
C PRO A 105 6.38 -10.93 -22.97
N ALA A 106 5.52 -11.95 -23.11
CA ALA A 106 4.11 -11.78 -23.46
C ALA A 106 3.26 -11.16 -22.33
N LEU A 107 3.78 -11.07 -21.10
CA LEU A 107 3.08 -10.50 -19.94
C LEU A 107 3.27 -9.00 -19.80
N GLY A 108 4.25 -8.38 -20.47
CA GLY A 108 4.48 -6.93 -20.45
C GLY A 108 3.19 -6.09 -20.51
N PRO A 109 2.27 -6.36 -21.47
CA PRO A 109 0.99 -5.64 -21.54
C PRO A 109 0.10 -5.70 -20.30
N ASN A 110 0.23 -6.71 -19.42
CA ASN A 110 -0.61 -6.84 -18.24
C ASN A 110 -0.39 -5.72 -17.22
N ILE A 111 0.79 -5.09 -17.19
CA ILE A 111 1.08 -3.96 -16.28
C ILE A 111 0.17 -2.75 -16.56
N MET A 112 -0.41 -2.68 -17.77
CA MET A 112 -1.33 -1.63 -18.19
C MET A 112 -2.80 -1.95 -17.88
N LYS A 113 -3.09 -3.09 -17.25
CA LYS A 113 -4.45 -3.39 -16.78
C LYS A 113 -4.68 -2.66 -15.47
N CYS A 114 -5.78 -1.95 -15.36
CA CYS A 114 -6.25 -1.31 -14.14
C CYS A 114 -7.62 -1.87 -13.77
N PHE A 115 -8.04 -1.68 -12.52
CA PHE A 115 -9.37 -2.11 -12.10
C PHE A 115 -10.45 -1.21 -12.68
N ASP A 116 -11.52 -1.85 -13.16
CA ASP A 116 -12.81 -1.19 -13.29
C ASP A 116 -13.32 -0.87 -11.87
N PRO A 117 -13.86 0.32 -11.58
CA PRO A 117 -14.42 0.64 -10.26
C PRO A 117 -15.43 -0.41 -9.74
N VAL A 118 -16.14 -1.12 -10.62
CA VAL A 118 -17.06 -2.19 -10.19
C VAL A 118 -16.35 -3.43 -9.62
N SER A 119 -15.06 -3.61 -9.92
CA SER A 119 -14.25 -4.74 -9.46
C SER A 119 -13.58 -4.51 -8.11
N VAL A 120 -13.49 -3.24 -7.65
CA VAL A 120 -12.97 -2.83 -6.33
C VAL A 120 -14.02 -1.98 -5.60
N PRO A 121 -15.20 -2.57 -5.28
CA PRO A 121 -16.36 -1.82 -4.83
C PRO A 121 -16.19 -1.14 -3.46
N VAL A 122 -15.40 -1.70 -2.54
CA VAL A 122 -15.14 -1.11 -1.22
C VAL A 122 -14.31 0.15 -1.38
N LEU A 123 -13.15 0.07 -2.06
CA LEU A 123 -12.33 1.25 -2.33
C LEU A 123 -13.09 2.30 -3.16
N THR A 124 -13.87 1.88 -4.15
CA THR A 124 -14.71 2.79 -4.95
C THR A 124 -15.76 3.51 -4.11
N THR A 125 -16.36 2.82 -3.14
CA THR A 125 -17.33 3.42 -2.22
C THR A 125 -16.62 4.41 -1.29
N LEU A 126 -15.51 4.00 -0.67
CA LEU A 126 -14.73 4.87 0.20
C LEU A 126 -14.26 6.14 -0.53
N ALA A 127 -13.79 6.02 -1.77
CA ALA A 127 -13.38 7.17 -2.56
C ALA A 127 -14.53 8.15 -2.85
N LYS A 128 -15.76 7.68 -2.98
CA LYS A 128 -16.94 8.53 -3.23
C LYS A 128 -17.48 9.19 -1.95
N GLU A 129 -17.39 8.49 -0.82
CA GLU A 129 -17.94 8.95 0.46
C GLU A 129 -16.92 9.74 1.30
N TYR A 130 -15.62 9.56 1.05
CA TYR A 130 -14.52 10.17 1.80
C TYR A 130 -13.53 10.92 0.91
N ALA A 131 -12.55 11.57 1.52
CA ALA A 131 -11.52 12.29 0.81
C ALA A 131 -10.48 11.34 0.19
N VAL A 132 -10.09 11.61 -1.05
CA VAL A 132 -8.97 10.95 -1.74
C VAL A 132 -7.86 11.97 -1.96
N CYS A 133 -6.63 11.59 -1.62
CA CYS A 133 -5.43 12.32 -2.01
C CYS A 133 -4.88 11.73 -3.32
N ASP A 134 -5.24 12.33 -4.45
CA ASP A 134 -4.89 11.88 -5.79
C ASP A 134 -3.52 12.39 -6.30
N GLN A 135 -2.79 13.09 -5.43
CA GLN A 135 -1.37 13.47 -5.61
C GLN A 135 -0.53 13.00 -4.41
N TRP A 136 -0.77 11.76 -3.95
CA TRP A 136 -0.01 11.11 -2.89
C TRP A 136 1.06 10.18 -3.48
N TYR A 137 2.32 10.55 -3.34
CA TYR A 137 3.46 9.81 -3.90
C TYR A 137 4.19 9.00 -2.83
N SER A 138 4.81 7.90 -3.24
CA SER A 138 5.77 7.20 -2.38
C SER A 138 6.93 8.13 -2.02
N SER A 139 7.50 7.98 -0.82
CA SER A 139 8.59 8.85 -0.38
C SER A 139 9.87 8.65 -1.18
N ILE A 140 10.08 7.42 -1.69
CA ILE A 140 11.08 7.12 -2.70
C ILE A 140 10.48 6.25 -3.82
N PRO A 141 11.00 6.33 -5.05
CA PRO A 141 10.62 5.44 -6.15
C PRO A 141 11.31 4.08 -5.95
N GLY A 142 10.74 3.22 -5.11
CA GLY A 142 11.40 1.98 -4.70
C GLY A 142 10.50 1.09 -3.86
N PRO A 143 11.07 0.03 -3.28
CA PRO A 143 10.30 -1.10 -2.80
C PRO A 143 9.71 -0.84 -1.39
N THR A 144 9.05 -1.86 -0.84
CA THR A 144 8.27 -1.81 0.41
C THR A 144 9.04 -1.22 1.61
N LEU A 145 10.17 -1.83 2.00
CA LEU A 145 10.85 -1.51 3.27
C LEU A 145 11.30 -0.05 3.43
N PRO A 146 11.96 0.59 2.45
CA PRO A 146 12.34 1.99 2.61
C PRO A 146 11.13 2.93 2.69
N ASN A 147 10.02 2.64 2.00
CA ASN A 147 8.80 3.43 2.13
C ASN A 147 8.10 3.20 3.49
N ARG A 148 8.16 1.98 4.05
CA ARG A 148 7.73 1.71 5.44
C ARG A 148 8.60 2.45 6.47
N LEU A 149 9.91 2.59 6.23
CA LEU A 149 10.77 3.46 7.06
C LEU A 149 10.30 4.91 7.05
N TYR A 150 9.92 5.46 5.89
CA TYR A 150 9.33 6.81 5.84
C TYR A 150 8.01 6.90 6.60
N ALA A 151 7.13 5.90 6.46
CA ALA A 151 5.85 5.88 7.17
C ALA A 151 6.00 5.93 8.70
N HIS A 152 6.99 5.20 9.24
CA HIS A 152 7.19 5.12 10.70
C HIS A 152 8.20 6.12 11.27
N CYS A 153 9.19 6.55 10.48
CA CYS A 153 10.34 7.32 10.96
C CYS A 153 10.56 8.65 10.22
N GLY A 154 9.77 8.95 9.19
CA GLY A 154 9.96 10.14 8.35
C GLY A 154 11.26 10.15 7.53
N THR A 155 12.01 9.04 7.50
CA THR A 155 13.26 8.90 6.75
C THR A 155 13.62 7.43 6.55
N SER A 156 14.21 7.09 5.39
CA SER A 156 14.89 5.80 5.17
C SER A 156 16.38 5.83 5.52
N LYS A 157 16.92 6.97 5.96
CA LYS A 157 18.38 7.22 6.11
C LYS A 157 19.20 6.92 4.85
N GLY A 158 18.61 7.13 3.68
CA GLY A 158 19.24 6.91 2.38
C GLY A 158 19.19 5.46 1.89
N ARG A 159 18.47 4.57 2.61
CA ARG A 159 18.22 3.20 2.14
C ARG A 159 17.21 3.19 1.01
N ILE A 160 17.45 2.32 0.04
CA ILE A 160 16.64 2.13 -1.18
C ILE A 160 16.34 0.65 -1.45
N GLU A 161 16.86 -0.24 -0.61
CA GLU A 161 16.85 -1.70 -0.78
C GLU A 161 15.92 -2.41 0.22
N MET A 162 15.64 -3.69 -0.05
CA MET A 162 14.75 -4.56 0.74
C MET A 162 15.45 -5.29 1.90
N ALA A 163 16.57 -4.77 2.42
CA ALA A 163 17.26 -5.40 3.53
C ALA A 163 16.52 -5.15 4.86
N PRO A 164 15.98 -6.19 5.54
CA PRO A 164 15.21 -6.04 6.77
C PRO A 164 16.07 -5.70 7.99
N GLU A 165 17.39 -5.85 7.90
CA GLU A 165 18.30 -5.56 8.99
C GLU A 165 18.49 -4.04 9.18
N TYR A 166 17.76 -3.47 10.13
CA TYR A 166 18.00 -2.12 10.66
C TYR A 166 18.94 -2.12 11.88
N TRP A 167 19.51 -3.29 12.22
CA TRP A 167 20.39 -3.43 13.39
C TRP A 167 21.55 -2.44 13.36
N GLY A 168 21.72 -1.72 14.47
CA GLY A 168 22.75 -0.70 14.63
C GLY A 168 22.42 0.64 13.98
N GLN A 169 21.28 0.77 13.30
CA GLN A 169 20.78 2.05 12.82
C GLN A 169 19.76 2.59 13.83
N ASP A 170 20.10 3.72 14.47
CA ASP A 170 19.21 4.35 15.47
C ASP A 170 18.09 5.13 14.76
N PHE A 171 17.09 4.42 14.23
CA PHE A 171 15.85 5.04 13.76
C PHE A 171 15.03 5.56 14.94
N TYR A 172 14.50 6.77 14.79
CA TYR A 172 13.55 7.35 15.73
C TYR A 172 12.17 7.31 15.08
N SER A 173 11.25 6.59 15.69
CA SER A 173 9.92 6.33 15.16
C SER A 173 8.84 7.21 15.79
N ILE A 174 7.69 7.29 15.12
CA ILE A 174 6.50 7.95 15.64
C ILE A 174 6.05 7.36 16.99
N TYR A 175 6.25 6.07 17.24
CA TYR A 175 5.88 5.42 18.49
C TYR A 175 6.67 5.94 19.69
N GLU A 176 7.96 6.24 19.49
CA GLU A 176 8.79 6.87 20.53
C GLU A 176 8.38 8.32 20.79
N GLU A 177 7.97 9.05 19.75
CA GLU A 177 7.43 10.41 19.91
C GLU A 177 6.10 10.39 20.67
N LEU A 178 5.15 9.55 20.26
CA LEU A 178 3.86 9.41 20.93
C LEU A 178 4.00 8.99 22.39
N TYR A 179 4.88 8.04 22.68
CA TYR A 179 5.17 7.60 24.05
C TYR A 179 5.68 8.76 24.93
N LYS A 180 6.56 9.64 24.41
CA LYS A 180 7.02 10.82 25.16
C LYS A 180 5.90 11.79 25.54
N TRP A 181 4.83 11.83 24.74
CA TRP A 181 3.67 12.69 24.94
C TRP A 181 2.52 12.00 25.70
N ASN A 182 2.74 10.80 26.25
CA ASN A 182 1.70 9.96 26.88
C ASN A 182 0.50 9.73 25.95
N ALA A 183 0.76 9.56 24.65
CA ALA A 183 -0.23 9.15 23.67
C ALA A 183 -0.04 7.66 23.36
N ASP A 184 -1.04 6.86 23.72
CA ASP A 184 -0.98 5.42 23.49
C ASP A 184 -1.00 5.11 21.99
N SER A 185 -0.22 4.10 21.60
CA SER A 185 -0.15 3.64 20.23
C SER A 185 -0.09 2.12 20.15
N CYS A 186 -0.69 1.56 19.10
CA CYS A 186 -0.73 0.12 18.90
C CYS A 186 -0.59 -0.24 17.42
N ILE A 187 0.12 -1.32 17.17
CA ILE A 187 0.30 -1.95 15.87
C ILE A 187 -0.47 -3.25 15.91
N PHE A 188 -1.57 -3.29 15.16
CA PHE A 188 -2.40 -4.46 14.98
C PHE A 188 -1.91 -5.22 13.75
N TYR A 189 -1.27 -6.36 13.96
CA TYR A 189 -0.66 -7.16 12.88
C TYR A 189 -1.29 -8.55 12.80
N HIS A 190 -1.26 -9.15 11.61
CA HIS A 190 -1.83 -10.49 11.38
C HIS A 190 -0.80 -11.61 11.57
N ASP A 191 0.28 -11.60 10.79
CA ASP A 191 1.26 -12.70 10.72
C ASP A 191 2.69 -12.21 10.96
N TRP A 192 3.06 -11.10 10.33
CA TRP A 192 4.35 -10.46 10.47
C TRP A 192 4.19 -8.95 10.60
N THR A 193 5.21 -8.30 11.15
CA THR A 193 5.28 -6.86 11.28
C THR A 193 6.70 -6.39 11.00
N GLY A 194 6.83 -5.51 10.01
CA GLY A 194 8.14 -5.00 9.57
C GLY A 194 8.84 -4.19 10.66
N VAL A 195 8.09 -3.59 11.59
CA VAL A 195 8.62 -2.68 12.61
C VAL A 195 9.25 -3.37 13.82
N LEU A 196 9.08 -4.70 13.99
CA LEU A 196 9.77 -5.46 15.04
C LEU A 196 11.30 -5.44 14.88
N THR A 197 11.79 -5.02 13.73
CA THR A 197 13.21 -4.81 13.46
C THR A 197 13.75 -3.49 14.02
N PHE A 198 12.89 -2.57 14.49
CA PHE A 198 13.30 -1.35 15.19
C PHE A 198 13.72 -1.67 16.62
N LYS A 199 14.98 -1.37 16.96
CA LYS A 199 15.62 -1.70 18.23
C LYS A 199 14.78 -1.32 19.46
N ASN A 200 14.13 -0.14 19.46
CA ASN A 200 13.38 0.33 20.62
C ASN A 200 12.00 -0.33 20.72
N LEU A 201 11.31 -0.57 19.60
CA LEU A 201 10.05 -1.33 19.60
C LEU A 201 10.30 -2.79 19.99
N LEU A 202 11.39 -3.39 19.49
CA LEU A 202 11.79 -4.76 19.86
C LEU A 202 12.09 -4.90 21.36
N LYS A 203 12.61 -3.87 22.02
CA LYS A 203 12.83 -3.88 23.48
C LYS A 203 11.54 -3.73 24.29
N HIS A 204 10.49 -3.19 23.68
CA HIS A 204 9.23 -2.84 24.33
C HIS A 204 8.04 -3.48 23.62
N GLN A 205 8.19 -4.73 23.20
CA GLN A 205 7.17 -5.47 22.43
C GLN A 205 5.81 -5.55 23.13
N ASN A 206 5.80 -5.51 24.46
CA ASN A 206 4.58 -5.56 25.26
C ASN A 206 3.78 -4.24 25.25
N LEU A 207 4.33 -3.15 24.70
CA LEU A 207 3.67 -1.83 24.68
C LEU A 207 2.95 -1.55 23.37
N PHE A 208 3.56 -1.91 22.24
CA PHE A 208 3.16 -1.37 20.94
C PHE A 208 2.43 -2.37 20.03
N PHE A 209 2.24 -3.61 20.46
CA PHE A 209 1.83 -4.68 19.55
C PHE A 209 0.62 -5.45 20.06
N ALA A 210 -0.32 -5.71 19.16
CA ALA A 210 -1.45 -6.60 19.38
C ALA A 210 -1.73 -7.41 18.12
N ASP A 211 -2.24 -8.62 18.31
CA ASP A 211 -2.80 -9.41 17.21
C ASP A 211 -4.05 -8.72 16.66
N PHE A 212 -4.20 -8.68 15.33
CA PHE A 212 -5.33 -8.02 14.67
C PHE A 212 -6.70 -8.56 15.13
N SER A 213 -6.79 -9.82 15.58
CA SER A 213 -8.04 -10.36 16.16
C SER A 213 -8.57 -9.57 17.36
N LYS A 214 -7.72 -8.79 18.03
CA LYS A 214 -8.11 -7.92 19.14
C LYS A 214 -8.66 -6.57 18.68
N PHE A 215 -8.41 -6.16 17.43
CA PHE A 215 -8.73 -4.81 16.93
C PHE A 215 -10.19 -4.43 17.16
N ALA A 216 -11.12 -5.28 16.74
CA ALA A 216 -12.55 -5.02 16.90
C ALA A 216 -13.00 -4.96 18.38
N ALA A 217 -12.37 -5.75 19.25
CA ALA A 217 -12.68 -5.73 20.68
C ALA A 217 -12.16 -4.45 21.36
N VAL A 218 -10.98 -3.97 20.93
CA VAL A 218 -10.42 -2.68 21.40
C VAL A 218 -11.34 -1.53 20.99
N CYS A 219 -11.74 -1.45 19.71
CA CYS A 219 -12.64 -0.40 19.22
C CYS A 219 -14.08 -0.49 19.79
N ALA A 220 -14.50 -1.66 20.27
CA ALA A 220 -15.80 -1.82 20.93
C ALA A 220 -15.78 -1.50 22.43
N GLY A 221 -14.59 -1.24 23.01
CA GLY A 221 -14.40 -0.93 24.41
C GLY A 221 -14.75 0.52 24.77
N GLU A 222 -14.24 0.99 25.90
CA GLU A 222 -14.33 2.41 26.26
C GLU A 222 -13.43 3.24 25.34
N GLU A 223 -13.85 4.46 24.96
CA GLU A 223 -13.04 5.35 24.10
C GLU A 223 -11.63 5.58 24.67
N SER A 224 -11.49 5.60 26.00
CA SER A 224 -10.19 5.74 26.68
C SER A 224 -9.26 4.54 26.52
N ASP A 225 -9.78 3.37 26.13
CA ASP A 225 -9.00 2.16 25.90
C ASP A 225 -8.51 2.05 24.44
N VAL A 226 -9.05 2.89 23.54
CA VAL A 226 -8.62 2.94 22.14
C VAL A 226 -7.35 3.79 22.04
N PRO A 227 -6.23 3.25 21.52
CA PRO A 227 -5.00 4.01 21.36
C PRO A 227 -5.21 5.26 20.50
N ALA A 228 -4.45 6.32 20.77
CA ALA A 228 -4.50 7.56 19.98
C ALA A 228 -3.97 7.34 18.55
N TYR A 229 -3.07 6.37 18.36
CA TYR A 229 -2.54 5.98 17.05
C TYR A 229 -2.56 4.47 16.87
N CYS A 230 -3.27 4.01 15.84
CA CYS A 230 -3.40 2.60 15.50
C CYS A 230 -2.86 2.36 14.10
N PHE A 231 -1.83 1.53 13.97
CA PHE A 231 -1.33 1.08 12.67
C PHE A 231 -1.78 -0.34 12.41
N ILE A 232 -2.41 -0.60 11.28
CA ILE A 232 -2.91 -1.91 10.89
C ILE A 232 -2.00 -2.46 9.79
N GLU A 233 -1.38 -3.59 10.07
CA GLU A 233 -0.64 -4.36 9.07
C GLU A 233 -1.49 -5.53 8.54
N PRO A 234 -1.59 -5.66 7.21
CA PRO A 234 -2.28 -6.78 6.60
C PRO A 234 -1.50 -8.08 6.85
N ARG A 235 -2.13 -9.19 6.48
CA ARG A 235 -1.47 -10.47 6.35
C ARG A 235 -0.69 -10.49 5.03
N TYR A 236 0.63 -10.61 5.13
CA TYR A 236 1.52 -10.65 3.97
C TYR A 236 1.65 -12.05 3.39
N ASN A 237 1.79 -13.05 4.26
CA ASN A 237 1.97 -14.42 3.82
C ASN A 237 0.65 -15.18 3.95
N PRO A 238 0.29 -16.03 2.97
CA PRO A 238 -0.75 -17.05 3.16
C PRO A 238 -0.30 -18.19 4.12
N LYS A 239 0.60 -17.87 5.08
CA LYS A 239 1.42 -18.73 5.94
C LYS A 239 2.55 -19.48 5.23
N SER A 240 3.70 -19.56 5.89
CA SER A 240 4.94 -20.21 5.45
C SER A 240 4.75 -21.71 5.16
N GLY A 241 4.78 -22.10 3.89
CA GLY A 241 4.60 -23.49 3.42
C GLY A 241 3.56 -23.60 2.30
N ASP A 242 3.26 -24.82 1.84
CA ASP A 242 2.26 -25.10 0.81
C ASP A 242 0.90 -24.48 1.18
N VAL A 243 0.59 -23.37 0.51
CA VAL A 243 -0.64 -22.56 0.46
C VAL A 243 -1.73 -22.96 1.48
N ASP A 244 -1.77 -22.26 2.62
CA ASP A 244 -2.90 -22.35 3.54
C ASP A 244 -4.09 -21.55 2.97
N VAL A 245 -4.95 -22.25 2.23
CA VAL A 245 -6.20 -21.71 1.67
C VAL A 245 -7.18 -21.17 2.72
N THR A 246 -6.94 -21.41 4.02
CA THR A 246 -7.84 -20.90 5.08
C THR A 246 -7.65 -19.42 5.36
N HIS A 247 -6.47 -18.87 5.05
CA HIS A 247 -6.07 -17.53 5.47
C HIS A 247 -5.17 -16.88 4.40
N PRO A 248 -5.73 -16.49 3.24
CA PRO A 248 -4.96 -15.85 2.18
C PRO A 248 -4.33 -14.54 2.65
N ALA A 249 -3.26 -14.13 1.98
CA ALA A 249 -2.73 -12.77 2.08
C ALA A 249 -3.82 -11.77 1.70
N ASN A 250 -3.88 -10.64 2.42
CA ASN A 250 -4.88 -9.60 2.23
C ASN A 250 -4.25 -8.20 2.17
N ASP A 251 -2.97 -8.15 1.80
CA ASP A 251 -2.15 -6.94 1.67
C ASP A 251 -2.28 -6.23 0.32
N GLN A 252 -2.96 -6.85 -0.65
CA GLN A 252 -3.07 -6.40 -2.05
C GLN A 252 -1.75 -6.43 -2.84
N HIS A 253 -0.66 -7.00 -2.31
CA HIS A 253 0.59 -7.16 -3.05
C HIS A 253 0.36 -8.00 -4.31
N PRO A 254 0.87 -7.64 -5.51
CA PRO A 254 0.81 -8.52 -6.69
C PRO A 254 1.49 -9.88 -6.45
N ASP A 255 0.93 -11.04 -6.73
CA ASP A 255 -0.35 -11.39 -7.35
C ASP A 255 -1.44 -11.82 -6.34
N ASN A 256 -1.35 -11.37 -5.08
CA ASN A 256 -2.37 -11.67 -4.09
C ASN A 256 -3.73 -11.12 -4.54
N ASP A 257 -4.77 -11.89 -4.24
CA ASP A 257 -6.14 -11.59 -4.66
C ASP A 257 -6.64 -10.30 -3.99
N VAL A 258 -6.92 -9.29 -4.82
CA VAL A 258 -7.36 -7.97 -4.36
C VAL A 258 -8.67 -8.02 -3.57
N SER A 259 -9.53 -9.00 -3.82
CA SER A 259 -10.78 -9.15 -3.06
C SER A 259 -10.54 -9.45 -1.57
N ALA A 260 -9.43 -10.13 -1.22
CA ALA A 260 -9.07 -10.35 0.17
C ALA A 260 -8.70 -9.03 0.88
N GLY A 261 -8.01 -8.11 0.17
CA GLY A 261 -7.69 -6.78 0.67
C GLY A 261 -8.89 -5.83 0.75
N GLU A 262 -9.83 -5.93 -0.19
CA GLU A 262 -11.12 -5.23 -0.13
C GLU A 262 -11.91 -5.64 1.13
N LEU A 263 -11.92 -6.94 1.46
CA LEU A 263 -12.56 -7.44 2.69
C LEU A 263 -11.87 -6.96 3.97
N LEU A 264 -10.54 -6.85 3.98
CA LEU A 264 -9.81 -6.24 5.11
C LEU A 264 -10.19 -4.77 5.28
N THR A 265 -10.24 -4.03 4.17
CA THR A 265 -10.62 -2.61 4.14
C THR A 265 -12.05 -2.40 4.64
N LEU A 266 -12.99 -3.24 4.20
CA LEU A 266 -14.38 -3.21 4.67
C LEU A 266 -14.47 -3.50 6.17
N ARG A 267 -13.79 -4.57 6.64
CA ARG A 267 -13.78 -4.91 8.07
C ARG A 267 -13.21 -3.78 8.92
N TYR A 268 -12.17 -3.12 8.43
CA TYR A 268 -11.60 -1.94 9.07
C TYR A 268 -12.65 -0.82 9.17
N GLN A 269 -13.26 -0.43 8.04
CA GLN A 269 -14.31 0.61 7.99
C GLN A 269 -15.46 0.31 8.95
N GLU A 270 -16.03 -0.90 8.89
CA GLU A 270 -17.15 -1.33 9.74
C GLU A 270 -16.81 -1.31 11.24
N THR A 271 -15.54 -1.54 11.59
CA THR A 271 -15.08 -1.51 12.97
C THR A 271 -15.00 -0.08 13.47
N THR A 272 -14.46 0.83 12.68
CA THR A 272 -14.25 2.23 13.08
C THR A 272 -15.52 3.09 12.97
N GLU A 273 -16.46 2.78 12.09
CA GLU A 273 -17.71 3.54 11.97
C GLU A 273 -18.73 3.23 13.07
N LYS A 274 -18.70 2.02 13.65
CA LYS A 274 -19.56 1.66 14.79
C LYS A 274 -19.33 2.56 16.00
N GLU A 275 -18.10 3.01 16.23
CA GLU A 275 -17.78 4.01 17.26
C GLU A 275 -18.53 5.33 17.02
N ASN A 276 -18.54 5.83 15.77
CA ASN A 276 -19.23 7.08 15.43
C ASN A 276 -20.75 7.00 15.62
N SER A 277 -21.36 5.82 15.42
CA SER A 277 -22.80 5.62 15.61
C SER A 277 -23.24 5.54 17.08
N MET A 278 -22.32 5.21 18.00
CA MET A 278 -22.59 5.17 19.45
C MET A 278 -22.31 6.52 20.13
N ALA A 279 -21.72 7.49 19.42
CA ALA A 279 -21.38 8.82 19.91
C ALA A 279 -22.40 9.92 19.52
N LEU A 280 -23.49 9.57 18.83
CA LEU A 280 -24.62 10.45 18.47
C LEU A 280 -25.89 10.12 19.26
#